data_AF-A0A970U4A9-F1
#
_entry.id   AF-A0A970U4A9-F1
#
_cell.length_a   1.000
_cell.length_b   1.000
_cell.length_c   1.000
_cell.angle_alpha   90.00
_cell.angle_beta   90.00
_cell.angle_gamma   90.00
#
_symmetry.space_group_name_H-M   'P 1'
#
loop_
_entity.id
_entity.type
_entity.pdbx_description
1 polymer ?
#
loop_
_entity_poly.entity_id
_entity_poly.type
_entity_poly.pdbx_seq_one_letter_code
_entity_poly.pdbx_strand_id
1 'polypeptide(L)'
;MTNFGFKISNTRVIHLDECKMELVRKLYKEEPSFKRCISCGACAATCSARQFTDFNIRKLHTLFRRAQYEGVQQALKACMLCGKCTLVCPRGVNLRSLIIHMRKILFEANKK
;
A
#
# COMPACT_ATOMS: atom_id res chain seq x y z
N MET A 1 -15.99 -6.12 42.29
CA MET A 1 -14.85 -6.32 41.36
C MET A 1 -14.65 -5.02 40.60
N THR A 2 -13.53 -4.34 40.84
CA THR A 2 -13.16 -3.09 40.14
C THR A 2 -12.86 -3.40 38.67
N ASN A 3 -13.55 -2.71 37.76
CA ASN A 3 -13.32 -2.86 36.32
C ASN A 3 -12.04 -2.11 35.94
N PHE A 4 -10.93 -2.83 35.76
CA PHE A 4 -9.61 -2.26 35.45
C PHE A 4 -9.48 -1.69 34.01
N GLY A 5 -10.57 -1.61 33.24
CA GLY A 5 -10.58 -0.97 31.92
C GLY A 5 -9.86 -1.74 30.81
N PHE A 6 -9.34 -2.94 31.09
CA PHE A 6 -8.76 -3.81 30.07
C PHE A 6 -9.87 -4.48 29.25
N LYS A 7 -9.90 -4.20 27.94
CA LYS A 7 -10.71 -4.93 26.96
C LYS A 7 -9.79 -5.84 26.16
N ILE A 8 -10.25 -7.05 25.84
CA ILE A 8 -9.55 -7.94 24.90
C ILE A 8 -9.49 -7.20 23.56
N SER A 9 -8.29 -6.88 23.09
CA SER A 9 -8.11 -6.23 21.80
C SER A 9 -8.43 -7.20 20.67
N ASN A 10 -9.14 -6.74 19.64
CA ASN A 10 -9.29 -7.54 18.42
C ASN A 10 -7.92 -7.77 17.78
N THR A 11 -7.60 -9.04 17.53
CA THR A 11 -6.33 -9.44 16.93
C THR A 11 -6.30 -9.03 15.46
N ARG A 12 -5.18 -8.48 14.97
CA ARG A 12 -4.94 -8.19 13.54
C ARG A 12 -4.56 -9.47 12.77
N VAL A 13 -5.40 -10.50 12.85
CA VAL A 13 -5.21 -11.76 12.13
C VAL A 13 -5.44 -11.51 10.64
N ILE A 14 -4.63 -12.16 9.80
CA ILE A 14 -4.83 -12.19 8.36
C ILE A 14 -5.21 -13.64 8.02
N HIS A 15 -6.41 -13.85 7.51
CA HIS A 15 -6.85 -15.15 7.03
C HIS A 15 -6.24 -15.38 5.64
N LEU A 16 -5.14 -16.14 5.58
CA LEU A 16 -4.40 -16.37 4.33
C LEU A 16 -5.24 -17.12 3.29
N ASP A 17 -6.16 -17.98 3.73
CA ASP A 17 -7.02 -18.77 2.84
C ASP A 17 -8.04 -17.91 2.07
N GLU A 18 -8.43 -16.77 2.64
CA GLU A 18 -9.37 -15.82 2.05
C GLU A 18 -8.69 -14.74 1.20
N CYS A 19 -7.35 -14.65 1.26
CA CYS A 19 -6.58 -13.59 0.61
C CYS A 19 -6.55 -13.75 -0.92
N LYS A 20 -7.22 -12.84 -1.63
CA LYS A 20 -7.23 -12.77 -3.10
C LYS A 20 -5.90 -12.24 -3.66
N MET A 21 -4.91 -13.12 -3.77
CA MET A 21 -3.56 -12.80 -4.28
C MET A 21 -3.48 -12.49 -5.79
N GLU A 22 -4.58 -12.64 -6.53
CA GLU A 22 -4.63 -12.42 -7.99
C GLU A 22 -4.18 -11.01 -8.40
N LEU A 23 -4.67 -9.98 -7.70
CA LEU A 23 -4.32 -8.58 -7.99
C LEU A 23 -2.84 -8.30 -7.68
N VAL A 24 -2.30 -8.94 -6.63
CA VAL A 24 -0.87 -8.86 -6.29
C VAL A 24 -0.02 -9.49 -7.39
N ARG A 25 -0.41 -10.67 -7.88
CA ARG A 25 0.28 -11.35 -8.99
C ARG A 25 0.24 -10.51 -10.26
N LYS A 26 -0.89 -9.87 -10.57
CA LYS A 26 -1.00 -8.94 -11.70
C LYS A 26 -0.06 -7.74 -11.55
N LEU A 27 -0.03 -7.14 -10.36
CA LEU A 27 0.90 -6.03 -10.08
C LEU A 27 2.36 -6.45 -10.23
N TYR A 28 2.75 -7.65 -9.81
CA TYR A 28 4.11 -8.16 -10.00
C TYR A 28 4.50 -8.36 -11.47
N LYS A 29 3.54 -8.63 -12.36
CA LYS A 29 3.80 -8.73 -13.81
C LYS A 29 4.01 -7.35 -14.43
N GLU A 30 3.19 -6.38 -14.04
CA GLU A 30 3.27 -5.00 -14.54
C GLU A 30 4.50 -4.26 -14.00
N GLU A 31 4.78 -4.39 -12.70
CA GLU A 31 5.87 -3.67 -12.03
C GLU A 31 6.73 -4.63 -11.20
N PRO A 32 7.72 -5.31 -11.81
CA PRO A 32 8.57 -6.27 -11.11
C PRO A 32 9.44 -5.60 -10.04
N SER A 33 9.72 -4.29 -10.16
CA SER A 33 10.52 -3.57 -9.17
C SER A 33 9.87 -3.55 -7.77
N PHE A 34 8.54 -3.75 -7.68
CA PHE A 34 7.79 -3.88 -6.44
C PHE A 34 8.34 -4.97 -5.51
N LYS A 35 8.94 -6.04 -6.06
CA LYS A 35 9.56 -7.12 -5.26
C LYS A 35 10.80 -6.65 -4.49
N ARG A 36 11.51 -5.66 -5.00
CA ARG A 36 12.79 -5.17 -4.42
C ARG A 36 12.62 -4.31 -3.17
N CYS A 37 11.40 -3.89 -2.85
CA CYS A 37 11.13 -3.04 -1.69
C CYS A 37 11.46 -3.77 -0.37
N ILE A 38 12.27 -3.10 0.46
CA ILE A 38 12.72 -3.55 1.79
C ILE A 38 11.98 -2.85 2.94
N SER A 39 10.90 -2.11 2.66
CA SER A 39 10.09 -1.40 3.66
C SER A 39 10.84 -0.36 4.51
N CYS A 40 11.92 0.25 4.00
CA CYS A 40 12.72 1.25 4.73
C CYS A 40 11.97 2.56 5.07
N GLY A 41 10.94 2.92 4.30
CA GLY A 41 10.10 4.10 4.58
C GLY A 41 10.60 5.45 4.04
N ALA A 42 11.75 5.51 3.35
CA ALA A 42 12.26 6.75 2.75
C ALA A 42 11.22 7.45 1.85
N CYS A 43 10.49 6.68 1.05
CA CYS A 43 9.44 7.19 0.17
C CYS A 43 8.26 7.82 0.93
N ALA A 44 7.94 7.32 2.13
CA ALA A 44 6.87 7.88 2.96
C ALA A 44 7.31 9.17 3.64
N ALA A 45 8.59 9.28 4.02
CA ALA A 45 9.15 10.47 4.65
C ALA A 45 9.25 11.66 3.68
N THR A 46 9.59 11.43 2.41
CA THR A 46 9.71 12.51 1.40
C THR A 46 8.36 12.97 0.82
N CYS A 47 7.27 12.23 1.06
CA CYS A 47 6.02 12.48 0.38
C CYS A 47 5.30 13.71 0.93
N SER A 48 5.15 14.77 0.12
CA SER A 48 4.44 15.99 0.51
C SER A 48 2.95 15.76 0.77
N ALA A 49 2.31 14.80 0.08
CA ALA A 49 0.89 14.49 0.30
C ALA A 49 0.60 13.99 1.72
N ARG A 50 1.60 13.42 2.41
CA ARG A 50 1.48 12.92 3.78
C ARG A 50 1.20 14.03 4.80
N GLN A 51 1.58 15.27 4.51
CA GLN A 51 1.31 16.41 5.39
C GLN A 51 -0.18 16.80 5.40
N PHE A 52 -0.88 16.56 4.28
CA PHE A 52 -2.26 16.99 4.09
C PHE A 52 -3.26 15.83 4.11
N THR A 53 -2.78 14.59 4.07
CA THR A 53 -3.61 13.37 3.98
C THR A 53 -2.95 12.20 4.69
N ASP A 54 -3.70 11.16 5.01
CA ASP A 54 -3.17 9.90 5.57
C ASP A 54 -2.38 9.05 4.56
N PHE A 55 -1.98 9.63 3.44
CA PHE A 55 -1.23 8.93 2.41
C PHE A 55 0.12 8.45 2.92
N ASN A 56 0.36 7.15 2.78
CA ASN A 56 1.62 6.53 3.16
C ASN A 56 1.96 5.40 2.18
N ILE A 57 2.96 5.65 1.33
CA ILE A 57 3.40 4.69 0.31
C ILE A 57 3.85 3.38 0.95
N ARG A 58 4.59 3.44 2.07
CA ARG A 58 5.02 2.22 2.79
C ARG A 58 3.83 1.41 3.30
N LYS A 59 2.83 2.07 3.88
CA LYS A 59 1.58 1.42 4.35
C LYS A 59 0.86 0.74 3.19
N LEU A 60 0.68 1.46 2.08
CA LEU A 60 0.03 0.93 0.87
C LEU A 60 0.78 -0.29 0.33
N HIS A 61 2.10 -0.23 0.30
CA HIS A 61 2.95 -1.33 -0.15
C HIS A 61 2.74 -2.59 0.69
N THR A 62 2.63 -2.44 2.02
CA THR A 62 2.35 -3.55 2.95
C THR A 62 0.94 -4.11 2.77
N LEU A 63 -0.07 -3.23 2.66
CA LEU A 63 -1.47 -3.63 2.46
C LEU A 63 -1.63 -4.42 1.15
N PHE A 64 -1.05 -3.92 0.06
CA PHE A 64 -1.10 -4.58 -1.24
C PHE A 64 -0.42 -5.95 -1.22
N ARG A 65 0.73 -6.10 -0.55
CA ARG A 65 1.41 -7.41 -0.40
C ARG A 65 0.60 -8.42 0.41
N ARG A 66 -0.26 -7.94 1.31
CA ARG A 66 -1.14 -8.77 2.15
C ARG A 66 -2.50 -9.03 1.51
N ALA A 67 -2.72 -8.62 0.26
CA ALA A 67 -4.01 -8.66 -0.42
C ALA A 67 -5.14 -7.94 0.35
N GLN A 68 -4.79 -6.94 1.16
CA GLN A 68 -5.74 -6.11 1.89
C GLN A 68 -5.98 -4.82 1.12
N TYR A 69 -7.15 -4.70 0.48
CA TYR A 69 -7.45 -3.58 -0.42
C TYR A 69 -8.39 -2.52 0.19
N GLU A 70 -8.90 -2.77 1.39
CA GLU A 70 -9.78 -1.84 2.11
C GLU A 70 -9.12 -0.47 2.31
N GLY A 71 -9.79 0.58 1.83
CA GLY A 71 -9.29 1.96 1.90
C GLY A 71 -8.07 2.28 1.03
N VAL A 72 -7.44 1.28 0.39
CA VAL A 72 -6.25 1.47 -0.47
C VAL A 72 -6.57 2.37 -1.65
N GLN A 73 -7.71 2.14 -2.31
CA GLN A 73 -8.11 2.93 -3.47
C GLN A 73 -8.29 4.41 -3.14
N GLN A 74 -8.92 4.72 -2.00
CA GLN A 74 -9.13 6.10 -1.57
C GLN A 74 -7.80 6.77 -1.21
N ALA A 75 -6.94 6.07 -0.47
CA ALA A 75 -5.61 6.56 -0.16
C ALA A 75 -4.78 6.81 -1.43
N LEU A 76 -4.85 5.92 -2.43
CA LEU A 76 -4.13 6.09 -3.69
C LEU A 76 -4.53 7.37 -4.44
N LYS A 77 -5.76 7.89 -4.30
CA LYS A 77 -6.19 9.15 -4.95
C LYS A 77 -5.41 10.37 -4.46
N ALA A 78 -4.93 10.36 -3.22
CA ALA A 78 -4.13 11.47 -2.66
C ALA A 78 -2.77 11.67 -3.35
N CYS A 79 -2.28 10.67 -4.10
CA CYS A 79 -1.00 10.81 -4.81
C CYS A 79 -1.09 11.80 -5.97
N MET A 80 -0.29 12.87 -5.91
CA MET A 80 -0.18 13.89 -6.97
C MET A 80 0.82 13.53 -8.08
N LEU A 81 1.34 12.30 -8.10
CA LEU A 81 2.30 11.79 -9.11
C LEU A 81 3.56 12.67 -9.30
N CYS A 82 4.04 13.33 -8.25
CA CYS A 82 5.21 14.22 -8.30
C CYS A 82 6.56 13.51 -8.46
N GLY A 83 6.64 12.19 -8.23
CA GLY A 83 7.84 11.38 -8.49
C GLY A 83 8.97 11.45 -7.46
N LYS A 84 8.88 12.31 -6.43
CA LYS A 84 9.91 12.45 -5.37
C LYS A 84 10.27 11.11 -4.69
N CYS A 85 9.28 10.24 -4.52
CA CYS A 85 9.47 8.93 -3.90
C CYS A 85 10.43 8.01 -4.67
N THR A 86 10.47 8.08 -6.00
CA THR A 86 11.37 7.27 -6.83
C THR A 86 12.83 7.72 -6.65
N LEU A 87 13.08 9.03 -6.52
CA LEU A 87 14.42 9.61 -6.38
C LEU A 87 15.12 9.17 -5.08
N VAL A 88 14.37 9.01 -3.99
CA VAL A 88 14.91 8.64 -2.68
C VAL A 88 15.00 7.13 -2.45
N CYS A 89 14.55 6.30 -3.38
CA CYS A 89 14.45 4.86 -3.16
C CYS A 89 15.83 4.18 -3.30
N PRO A 90 16.42 3.61 -2.21
CA PRO A 90 17.75 2.99 -2.29
C PRO A 90 17.77 1.68 -3.09
N ARG A 91 16.59 1.11 -3.39
CA ARG A 91 16.45 -0.12 -4.17
C ARG A 91 16.00 0.14 -5.62
N GLY A 92 15.84 1.41 -6.00
CA GLY A 92 15.38 1.79 -7.34
C GLY A 92 13.99 1.23 -7.68
N VAL A 93 13.06 1.20 -6.71
CA VAL A 93 11.67 0.83 -6.99
C VAL A 93 11.00 1.98 -7.73
N ASN A 94 10.37 1.70 -8.87
CA ASN A 94 9.66 2.73 -9.63
C ASN A 94 8.28 2.99 -9.00
N LEU A 95 8.29 3.80 -7.93
CA LEU A 95 7.09 4.06 -7.14
C LEU A 95 6.04 4.89 -7.88
N ARG A 96 6.45 5.74 -8.84
CA ARG A 96 5.51 6.51 -9.66
C ARG A 96 4.67 5.58 -10.54
N SER A 97 5.33 4.70 -11.31
CA SER A 97 4.65 3.70 -12.14
C SER A 97 3.81 2.75 -11.28
N LEU A 98 4.35 2.32 -10.14
CA LEU A 98 3.65 1.45 -9.20
C LEU A 98 2.28 2.01 -8.79
N ILE A 99 2.20 3.29 -8.42
CA ILE A 99 0.93 3.93 -8.03
C ILE A 99 -0.09 3.94 -9.18
N ILE A 100 0.37 4.18 -10.42
CA ILE A 100 -0.48 4.17 -11.62
C ILE A 100 -1.03 2.75 -11.86
N HIS A 101 -0.16 1.73 -11.83
CA HIS A 101 -0.58 0.34 -12.01
C HIS A 101 -1.54 -0.12 -10.90
N MET A 102 -1.28 0.25 -9.63
CA MET A 102 -2.19 -0.05 -8.52
C MET A 102 -3.57 0.58 -8.73
N ARG A 103 -3.64 1.85 -9.16
CA ARG A 103 -4.93 2.52 -9.46
C ARG A 103 -5.68 1.79 -10.58
N LYS A 104 -4.97 1.42 -11.66
CA LYS A 104 -5.56 0.70 -12.81
C LYS A 104 -6.12 -0.66 -12.40
N ILE A 105 -5.32 -1.46 -11.69
CA ILE A 105 -5.71 -2.82 -11.26
C ILE A 105 -6.93 -2.77 -10.33
N LEU A 106 -6.97 -1.85 -9.37
CA LEU A 106 -8.11 -1.71 -8.46
C LEU A 106 -9.35 -1.17 -9.19
N PHE A 107 -9.18 -0.26 -10.14
CA PHE A 107 -10.29 0.24 -10.94
C PHE A 107 -10.94 -0.87 -11.79
N GLU A 108 -10.13 -1.73 -12.42
CA GLU A 108 -10.60 -2.88 -13.18
C GLU A 108 -11.27 -3.93 -12.28
N ALA A 109 -10.78 -4.13 -11.06
CA ALA A 109 -11.36 -5.07 -10.10
C ALA A 109 -12.75 -4.63 -9.62
N ASN A 110 -13.00 -3.33 -9.46
CA ASN A 110 -14.29 -2.80 -9.03
C ASN A 110 -15.35 -2.73 -10.14
N LYS A 111 -14.96 -2.92 -11.41
CA LYS A 111 -15.88 -2.88 -12.56
C LYS A 111 -16.58 -4.22 -12.80
N LYS A 112 -16.04 -5.30 -12.23
CA LYS A 112 -16.66 -6.63 -12.20
C LYS A 112 -17.60 -6.73 -11.00
#